data_AF-A0A1C3PB58-F1
#
_entry.id   AF-A0A1C3PB58-F1
#
_cell.length_a   1.000
_cell.length_b   1.000
_cell.length_c   1.000
_cell.angle_alpha   90.00
_cell.angle_beta   90.00
_cell.angle_gamma   90.00
#
_symmetry.space_group_name_H-M   'P 1'
#
loop_
_entity.id
_entity.type
_entity.pdbx_description
1 polymer ?
#
loop_
_entity_poly.entity_id
_entity_poly.type
_entity_poly.pdbx_seq_one_letter_code
_entity_poly.pdbx_strand_id
1 'polypeptide(L)'
;MVPQFAPATESVTVTAHALHEELEELNHRLADARETLRRLLTELSPDSSAAESRGSCELGTICDVKTGPSGRKYLPRSRESDAVPLLRPPDINKHRIATDDLYMIDRVAARKDLAQYLLQPGDIVYSRIGDSGHRAIVEPNHEGWAFGTALIRLRPTADWLSADYLYYYLGTHSVRDTLARRSVGATVRALSADSLRRLTIPRPPHNADALITYLAKCDEVSEISQRIGELVTRLRDLLADHSIVGAPRPGTSVVSEPFPATASNAV
;
A
#
# COMPACT_ATOMS: atom_id res chain seq x y z
N MET A 1 -28.30 32.08 34.33
CA MET A 1 -27.98 31.48 33.03
C MET A 1 -26.55 30.95 33.10
N VAL A 2 -26.39 29.63 33.22
CA VAL A 2 -25.08 28.97 33.23
C VAL A 2 -24.67 28.71 31.78
N PRO A 3 -23.46 29.05 31.34
CA PRO A 3 -23.00 28.66 30.01
C PRO A 3 -22.65 27.18 30.01
N GLN A 4 -23.32 26.45 29.12
CA GLN A 4 -23.19 25.03 28.85
C GLN A 4 -21.90 24.80 28.06
N PHE A 5 -20.78 24.53 28.73
CA PHE A 5 -19.53 24.08 28.10
C PHE A 5 -19.42 22.55 28.19
N ALA A 6 -20.04 21.85 27.25
CA ALA A 6 -19.72 20.46 26.94
C ALA A 6 -20.10 20.12 25.49
N PRO A 7 -19.13 20.24 24.55
CA PRO A 7 -19.19 19.38 23.36
C PRO A 7 -17.83 18.76 22.94
N ALA A 8 -16.69 19.19 23.49
CA ALA A 8 -15.38 18.75 23.01
C ALA A 8 -14.96 17.36 23.52
N THR A 9 -15.16 17.07 24.80
CA THR A 9 -14.72 15.81 25.44
C THR A 9 -15.52 14.58 24.98
N GLU A 10 -16.80 14.77 24.66
CA GLU A 10 -17.68 13.69 24.21
C GLU A 10 -17.32 13.24 22.78
N SER A 11 -17.03 14.19 21.88
CA SER A 11 -16.58 13.92 20.51
C SER A 11 -15.26 13.13 20.47
N VAL A 12 -14.38 13.37 21.43
CA VAL A 12 -13.04 12.76 21.51
C VAL A 12 -13.14 11.34 22.03
N THR A 13 -13.99 11.13 23.05
CA THR A 13 -14.27 9.82 23.61
C THR A 13 -14.91 8.92 22.54
N VAL A 14 -15.88 9.43 21.77
CA VAL A 14 -16.48 8.70 20.64
C VAL A 14 -15.44 8.35 19.58
N THR A 15 -14.58 9.30 19.22
CA THR A 15 -13.51 9.05 18.23
C THR A 15 -12.50 8.02 18.72
N ALA A 16 -12.11 8.08 20.00
CA ALA A 16 -11.19 7.13 20.60
C ALA A 16 -11.78 5.72 20.69
N HIS A 17 -13.07 5.58 21.02
CA HIS A 17 -13.76 4.28 21.01
C HIS A 17 -13.82 3.70 19.60
N ALA A 18 -14.19 4.49 18.59
CA ALA A 18 -14.22 4.02 17.20
C ALA A 18 -12.84 3.55 16.70
N LEU A 19 -11.77 4.28 17.05
CA LEU A 19 -10.39 3.87 16.71
C LEU A 19 -9.97 2.61 17.47
N HIS A 20 -10.45 2.41 18.70
CA HIS A 20 -10.19 1.21 19.49
C HIS A 20 -10.91 -0.01 18.93
N GLU A 21 -12.18 0.12 18.52
CA GLU A 21 -12.93 -0.94 17.84
C GLU A 21 -12.25 -1.35 16.52
N GLU A 22 -11.82 -0.39 15.69
CA GLU A 22 -11.05 -0.68 14.47
C GLU A 22 -9.74 -1.43 14.79
N LEU A 23 -9.06 -1.07 15.89
CA LEU A 23 -7.84 -1.74 16.33
C LEU A 23 -8.09 -3.19 16.77
N GLU A 24 -9.17 -3.47 17.49
CA GLU A 24 -9.53 -4.83 17.90
C GLU A 24 -9.88 -5.70 16.69
N GLU A 25 -10.66 -5.19 15.74
CA GLU A 25 -11.00 -5.89 14.50
C GLU A 25 -9.75 -6.27 13.70
N LEU A 26 -8.83 -5.31 13.52
CA LEU A 26 -7.59 -5.54 12.79
C LEU A 26 -6.67 -6.55 13.49
N ASN A 27 -6.60 -6.53 14.83
CA ASN A 27 -5.85 -7.53 15.58
C ASN A 27 -6.42 -8.95 15.43
N HIS A 28 -7.75 -9.08 15.40
CA HIS A 28 -8.40 -10.38 15.16
C HIS A 28 -8.08 -10.90 13.76
N ARG A 29 -8.24 -10.06 12.73
CA ARG A 29 -7.90 -10.39 11.34
C ARG A 29 -6.42 -10.76 11.18
N LEU A 30 -5.52 -10.08 11.90
CA LEU A 30 -4.09 -10.39 11.91
C LEU A 30 -3.80 -11.77 12.51
N ALA A 31 -4.53 -12.17 13.56
CA ALA A 31 -4.38 -13.47 14.18
C ALA A 31 -4.79 -14.60 13.22
N ASP A 32 -5.97 -14.47 12.60
CA ASP A 32 -6.46 -15.42 11.59
C ASP A 32 -5.51 -15.54 10.40
N ALA A 33 -4.96 -14.39 9.99
CA ALA A 33 -4.02 -14.35 8.89
C ALA A 33 -2.72 -15.10 9.17
N ARG A 34 -2.16 -14.91 10.36
CA ARG A 34 -0.97 -15.62 10.82
C ARG A 34 -1.22 -17.13 10.92
N GLU A 35 -2.40 -17.55 11.34
CA GLU A 35 -2.72 -18.96 11.43
C GLU A 35 -2.84 -19.61 10.05
N THR A 36 -3.48 -18.93 9.11
CA THR A 36 -3.53 -19.35 7.70
C THR A 36 -2.12 -19.51 7.11
N LEU A 37 -1.23 -18.55 7.37
CA LEU A 37 0.16 -18.62 6.93
C LEU A 37 0.91 -19.82 7.51
N ARG A 38 0.72 -20.12 8.81
CA ARG A 38 1.35 -21.30 9.44
C ARG A 38 0.92 -22.60 8.77
N ARG A 39 -0.37 -22.74 8.48
CA ARG A 39 -0.91 -23.90 7.77
C ARG A 39 -0.30 -24.02 6.37
N LEU A 40 -0.34 -22.94 5.59
CA LEU A 40 0.22 -22.92 4.23
C LEU A 40 1.73 -23.20 4.22
N LEU A 41 2.47 -22.71 5.22
CA LEU A 41 3.90 -22.97 5.34
C LEU A 41 4.21 -24.45 5.61
N THR A 42 3.31 -25.15 6.30
CA THR A 42 3.40 -26.60 6.49
C THR A 42 3.15 -27.35 5.18
N GLU A 43 2.17 -26.89 4.39
CA GLU A 43 1.83 -27.47 3.06
C GLU A 43 2.89 -27.16 1.98
N LEU A 44 3.56 -26.01 2.09
CA LEU A 44 4.62 -25.56 1.18
C LEU A 44 6.02 -26.02 1.62
N SER A 45 6.14 -26.68 2.78
CA SER A 45 7.42 -27.15 3.31
C SER A 45 8.08 -28.11 2.30
N PRO A 46 9.28 -27.81 1.81
CA PRO A 46 9.86 -28.54 0.70
C PRO A 46 10.48 -29.86 1.16
N ASP A 47 10.26 -30.92 0.37
CA ASP A 47 11.36 -31.82 0.06
C ASP A 47 12.45 -30.97 -0.61
N SER A 48 13.50 -30.64 0.13
CA SER A 48 14.57 -29.70 -0.28
C SER A 48 15.20 -30.03 -1.64
N SER A 49 15.09 -31.27 -2.13
CA SER A 49 15.58 -31.70 -3.44
C SER A 49 14.79 -31.11 -4.63
N ALA A 50 13.53 -30.73 -4.44
CA ALA A 50 12.67 -30.23 -5.51
C ALA A 50 12.77 -28.71 -5.74
N ALA A 51 13.45 -27.98 -4.84
CA ALA A 51 13.65 -26.53 -4.97
C ALA A 51 14.85 -26.20 -5.89
N GLU A 52 15.90 -27.03 -5.85
CA GLU A 52 17.16 -26.81 -6.58
C GLU A 52 17.06 -27.12 -8.09
N SER A 53 16.08 -27.93 -8.52
CA SER A 53 15.84 -28.22 -9.94
C SER A 53 14.90 -27.23 -10.64
N ARG A 54 14.40 -26.21 -9.91
CA ARG A 54 13.46 -25.24 -10.48
C ARG A 54 14.21 -24.25 -11.36
N GLY A 55 13.94 -24.32 -12.66
CA GLY A 55 14.44 -23.33 -13.61
C GLY A 55 14.02 -21.91 -13.21
N SER A 56 14.87 -20.95 -13.52
CA SER A 56 14.56 -19.53 -13.42
C SER A 56 14.68 -18.87 -14.79
N CYS A 57 13.88 -17.84 -15.03
CA CYS A 57 13.86 -17.15 -16.31
C CYS A 57 13.93 -15.64 -16.08
N GLU A 58 14.57 -14.92 -17.00
CA GLU A 58 14.55 -13.46 -16.97
C GLU A 58 13.16 -12.95 -17.36
N LEU A 59 12.64 -11.98 -16.62
CA LEU A 59 11.30 -11.43 -16.82
C LEU A 59 11.09 -10.97 -18.27
N GLY A 60 12.10 -10.39 -18.90
CA GLY A 60 12.01 -9.92 -20.29
C GLY A 60 11.79 -11.03 -21.33
N THR A 61 12.03 -12.30 -20.98
CA THR A 61 11.78 -13.45 -21.87
C THR A 61 10.39 -14.07 -21.69
N ILE A 62 9.77 -13.86 -20.53
CA ILE A 62 8.50 -14.50 -20.12
C ILE A 62 7.35 -13.50 -19.94
N CYS A 63 7.64 -12.21 -20.12
CA CYS A 63 6.71 -11.11 -19.92
C CYS A 63 7.05 -9.95 -20.87
N ASP A 64 6.03 -9.43 -21.57
CA ASP A 64 6.16 -8.21 -22.36
C ASP A 64 6.15 -6.99 -21.44
N VAL A 65 7.33 -6.36 -21.34
CA VAL A 65 7.56 -5.18 -20.51
C VAL A 65 7.53 -3.93 -21.37
N LYS A 66 6.52 -3.08 -21.14
CA LYS A 66 6.28 -1.87 -21.92
C LYS A 66 6.18 -0.63 -21.05
N THR A 67 7.00 0.38 -21.32
CA THR A 67 6.89 1.70 -20.68
C THR A 67 5.78 2.52 -21.32
N GLY A 68 5.11 3.37 -20.54
CA GLY A 68 4.17 4.34 -21.09
C GLY A 68 4.85 5.28 -22.09
N PRO A 69 4.10 5.90 -23.01
CA PRO A 69 4.67 6.72 -24.05
C PRO A 69 5.34 7.97 -23.47
N SER A 70 6.48 8.32 -24.03
CA SER A 70 7.19 9.56 -23.72
C SER A 70 6.61 10.72 -24.54
N GLY A 71 6.30 11.84 -23.87
CA GLY A 71 5.87 13.08 -24.51
C GLY A 71 4.38 13.42 -24.35
N ARG A 72 3.98 14.63 -24.78
CA ARG A 72 2.62 15.19 -24.69
C ARG A 72 1.63 14.52 -25.67
N LYS A 73 1.61 13.20 -25.76
CA LYS A 73 0.65 12.46 -26.61
C LYS A 73 -0.77 12.42 -26.03
N TYR A 74 -0.91 12.80 -24.77
CA TYR A 74 -2.20 12.87 -24.09
C TYR A 74 -2.59 14.34 -23.92
N LEU A 75 -3.39 14.88 -24.85
CA LEU A 75 -4.08 16.14 -24.59
C LEU A 75 -5.30 15.83 -23.69
N PRO A 76 -5.45 16.52 -22.54
CA PRO A 76 -6.65 16.38 -21.71
C PRO A 76 -7.89 16.78 -22.51
N ARG A 77 -8.96 15.99 -22.41
CA ARG A 77 -10.32 16.46 -22.68
C ARG A 77 -11.18 16.29 -21.44
N SER A 78 -12.16 17.19 -21.27
CA SER A 78 -13.23 16.99 -20.28
C SER A 78 -14.07 15.78 -20.68
N ARG A 79 -14.88 15.27 -19.75
CA ARG A 79 -15.72 14.06 -19.83
C ARG A 79 -16.75 14.10 -20.98
N GLU A 80 -16.30 14.12 -22.23
CA GLU A 80 -17.12 13.90 -23.42
C GLU A 80 -17.32 12.39 -23.63
N SER A 81 -18.45 12.05 -24.24
CA SER A 81 -19.03 10.69 -24.35
C SER A 81 -18.17 9.64 -25.08
N ASP A 82 -16.98 10.00 -25.57
CA ASP A 82 -16.07 9.12 -26.31
C ASP A 82 -14.61 9.21 -25.83
N ALA A 83 -14.42 9.17 -24.51
CA ALA A 83 -13.10 9.17 -23.89
C ALA A 83 -12.69 7.78 -23.36
N VAL A 84 -11.38 7.59 -23.21
CA VAL A 84 -10.72 6.43 -22.62
C VAL A 84 -9.99 6.89 -21.34
N PRO A 85 -10.10 6.17 -20.22
CA PRO A 85 -9.35 6.52 -19.02
C PRO A 85 -7.84 6.35 -19.21
N LEU A 86 -7.07 7.29 -18.68
CA LEU A 86 -5.61 7.26 -18.64
C LEU A 86 -5.15 7.04 -17.20
N LEU A 87 -4.60 5.86 -16.95
CA LEU A 87 -4.06 5.47 -15.66
C LEU A 87 -2.71 6.16 -15.39
N ARG A 88 -2.57 6.73 -14.20
CA ARG A 88 -1.36 7.38 -13.69
C ARG A 88 -1.00 6.80 -12.32
N PRO A 89 0.24 7.02 -11.82
CA PRO A 89 0.64 6.52 -10.50
C PRO A 89 -0.30 6.85 -9.33
N PRO A 90 -0.89 8.07 -9.22
CA PRO A 90 -1.83 8.38 -8.14
C PRO A 90 -3.15 7.59 -8.21
N ASP A 91 -3.48 7.06 -9.39
CA ASP A 91 -4.68 6.27 -9.62
C ASP A 91 -4.46 4.81 -9.18
N ILE A 92 -3.24 4.42 -8.76
CA ILE A 92 -2.93 3.10 -8.20
C ILE A 92 -2.85 3.22 -6.67
N ASN A 93 -3.90 2.74 -6.00
CA ASN A 93 -4.07 2.84 -4.55
C ASN A 93 -4.28 1.47 -3.93
N LYS A 94 -3.47 1.13 -2.91
CA LYS A 94 -3.61 -0.11 -2.12
C LYS A 94 -3.89 -1.32 -3.00
N HIS A 95 -3.00 -1.57 -3.96
CA HIS A 95 -3.06 -2.76 -4.81
C HIS A 95 -4.18 -2.78 -5.87
N ARG A 96 -5.01 -1.72 -5.94
CA ARG A 96 -6.13 -1.56 -6.87
C ARG A 96 -6.00 -0.32 -7.75
N ILE A 97 -6.74 -0.34 -8.85
CA ILE A 97 -6.93 0.82 -9.71
C ILE A 97 -8.13 1.61 -9.19
N ALA A 98 -7.92 2.88 -8.84
CA ALA A 98 -8.98 3.79 -8.46
C ALA A 98 -9.80 4.17 -9.70
N THR A 99 -11.12 4.26 -9.53
CA THR A 99 -12.06 4.65 -10.60
C THR A 99 -12.47 6.12 -10.52
N ASP A 100 -12.08 6.81 -9.46
CA ASP A 100 -12.50 8.17 -9.15
C ASP A 100 -11.53 9.19 -9.73
N ASP A 101 -12.08 10.29 -10.27
CA ASP A 101 -11.33 11.42 -10.83
C ASP A 101 -10.24 11.03 -11.87
N LEU A 102 -10.58 10.06 -12.72
CA LEU A 102 -9.69 9.61 -13.78
C LEU A 102 -9.48 10.66 -14.85
N TYR A 103 -8.23 10.78 -15.27
CA TYR A 103 -7.86 11.57 -16.42
C TYR A 103 -8.35 10.89 -17.70
N MET A 104 -8.97 11.66 -18.60
CA MET A 104 -9.61 11.13 -19.80
C MET A 104 -8.87 11.57 -21.07
N ILE A 105 -8.74 10.66 -22.04
CA ILE A 105 -8.10 10.91 -23.34
C ILE A 105 -9.04 10.52 -24.49
N ASP A 106 -8.83 11.11 -25.66
CA ASP A 106 -9.65 10.85 -26.86
C ASP A 106 -9.53 9.39 -27.32
N ARG A 107 -10.67 8.69 -27.52
CA ARG A 107 -10.69 7.28 -27.94
C ARG A 107 -10.11 7.06 -29.34
N VAL A 108 -10.30 7.99 -30.26
CA VAL A 108 -9.79 7.89 -31.63
C VAL A 108 -8.27 8.02 -31.64
N ALA A 109 -7.72 8.97 -30.89
CA ALA A 109 -6.29 9.08 -30.67
C ALA A 109 -5.74 7.83 -29.95
N ALA A 110 -6.48 7.31 -28.97
CA ALA A 110 -6.12 6.12 -28.24
C ALA A 110 -6.03 4.88 -29.16
N ARG A 111 -6.99 4.68 -30.06
CA ARG A 111 -7.06 3.51 -30.94
C ARG A 111 -6.11 3.57 -32.13
N LYS A 112 -5.78 4.75 -32.66
CA LYS A 112 -4.83 4.87 -33.79
C LYS A 112 -3.37 4.85 -33.33
N ASP A 113 -3.00 5.78 -32.45
CA ASP A 113 -1.58 6.04 -32.14
C ASP A 113 -1.13 5.39 -30.82
N LEU A 114 -2.09 4.95 -30.01
CA LEU A 114 -1.83 4.43 -28.67
C LEU A 114 -2.39 3.02 -28.42
N ALA A 115 -2.77 2.28 -29.47
CA ALA A 115 -3.34 0.93 -29.34
C ALA A 115 -2.46 -0.01 -28.50
N GLN A 116 -1.14 0.14 -28.64
CA GLN A 116 -0.14 -0.62 -27.90
C GLN A 116 -0.04 -0.27 -26.41
N TYR A 117 -0.67 0.83 -25.98
CA TYR A 117 -0.71 1.29 -24.59
C TYR A 117 -2.08 1.03 -23.94
N LEU A 118 -2.96 0.29 -24.63
CA LEU A 118 -4.21 -0.17 -24.05
C LEU A 118 -3.96 -1.40 -23.17
N LEU A 119 -4.62 -1.38 -22.01
CA LEU A 119 -4.58 -2.42 -21.00
C LEU A 119 -5.56 -3.54 -21.34
N GLN A 120 -5.16 -4.75 -21.00
CA GLN A 120 -5.95 -5.97 -21.11
C GLN A 120 -6.06 -6.64 -19.74
N PRO A 121 -7.15 -7.38 -19.48
CA PRO A 121 -7.29 -8.12 -18.23
C PRO A 121 -6.10 -9.06 -18.03
N GLY A 122 -5.53 -9.08 -16.82
CA GLY A 122 -4.32 -9.83 -16.50
C GLY A 122 -3.01 -9.09 -16.77
N ASP A 123 -3.03 -7.89 -17.35
CA ASP A 123 -1.87 -7.00 -17.33
C ASP A 123 -1.58 -6.55 -15.88
N ILE A 124 -0.32 -6.30 -15.58
CA ILE A 124 0.10 -5.68 -14.32
C ILE A 124 0.66 -4.30 -14.63
N VAL A 125 0.14 -3.28 -13.96
CA VAL A 125 0.66 -1.92 -14.02
C VAL A 125 1.56 -1.67 -12.81
N TYR A 126 2.75 -1.16 -13.07
CA TYR A 126 3.78 -0.93 -12.06
C TYR A 126 4.27 0.52 -12.13
N SER A 127 4.31 1.22 -10.99
CA SER A 127 4.77 2.60 -10.93
C SER A 127 6.29 2.69 -11.14
N ARG A 128 6.69 3.58 -12.06
CA ARG A 128 8.10 3.88 -12.33
C ARG A 128 8.70 4.90 -11.38
N ILE A 129 7.85 5.71 -10.75
CA ILE A 129 8.26 6.91 -10.03
C ILE A 129 7.92 6.73 -8.56
N GLY A 130 8.91 7.01 -7.70
CA GLY A 130 8.76 6.94 -6.25
C GLY A 130 9.25 5.62 -5.65
N ASP A 131 9.37 5.62 -4.33
CA ASP A 131 9.93 4.50 -3.54
C ASP A 131 8.89 3.39 -3.25
N SER A 132 7.65 3.61 -3.68
CA SER A 132 6.51 2.91 -3.10
C SER A 132 6.17 1.59 -3.79
N GLY A 133 6.75 1.29 -4.97
CA GLY A 133 6.51 0.00 -5.66
C GLY A 133 5.04 -0.30 -5.93
N HIS A 134 4.24 0.76 -6.12
CA HIS A 134 2.79 0.64 -6.37
C HIS A 134 2.56 -0.18 -7.62
N ARG A 135 1.69 -1.19 -7.49
CA ARG A 135 1.34 -2.11 -8.54
C ARG A 135 -0.11 -2.53 -8.41
N ALA A 136 -0.79 -2.73 -9.54
CA ALA A 136 -2.14 -3.26 -9.58
C ALA A 136 -2.28 -4.25 -10.74
N ILE A 137 -3.21 -5.19 -10.58
CA ILE A 137 -3.64 -6.08 -11.65
C ILE A 137 -4.78 -5.41 -12.39
N VAL A 138 -4.74 -5.47 -13.72
CA VAL A 138 -5.80 -4.98 -14.59
C VAL A 138 -6.93 -5.99 -14.59
N GLU A 139 -8.04 -5.62 -13.98
CA GLU A 139 -9.30 -6.38 -13.99
C GLU A 139 -10.13 -6.13 -15.28
N PRO A 140 -11.16 -6.96 -15.58
CA PRO A 140 -12.01 -6.82 -16.78
C PRO A 140 -12.67 -5.46 -16.98
N ASN A 141 -13.04 -4.77 -15.90
CA ASN A 141 -13.59 -3.41 -15.92
C ASN A 141 -12.58 -2.34 -16.41
N HIS A 142 -11.28 -2.63 -16.40
CA HIS A 142 -10.22 -1.74 -16.85
C HIS A 142 -9.78 -2.01 -18.30
N GLU A 143 -10.45 -2.93 -18.99
CA GLU A 143 -10.11 -3.29 -20.36
C GLU A 143 -10.20 -2.06 -21.29
N GLY A 144 -9.17 -1.88 -22.10
CA GLY A 144 -9.10 -0.78 -23.07
C GLY A 144 -8.75 0.57 -22.44
N TRP A 145 -8.40 0.63 -21.16
CA TRP A 145 -7.82 1.83 -20.55
C TRP A 145 -6.39 2.05 -21.05
N ALA A 146 -5.93 3.29 -21.11
CA ALA A 146 -4.55 3.61 -21.45
C ALA A 146 -3.70 3.79 -20.18
N PHE A 147 -2.39 3.53 -20.24
CA PHE A 147 -1.48 3.83 -19.13
C PHE A 147 -0.46 4.92 -19.49
N GLY A 148 -0.20 5.81 -18.54
CA GLY A 148 0.66 6.99 -18.72
C GLY A 148 2.17 6.72 -18.62
N THR A 149 2.97 7.75 -18.92
CA THR A 149 4.44 7.70 -19.01
C THR A 149 5.14 7.18 -17.75
N ALA A 150 4.57 7.46 -16.59
CA ALA A 150 5.12 7.08 -15.29
C ALA A 150 4.76 5.65 -14.86
N LEU A 151 4.09 4.87 -15.72
CA LEU A 151 3.77 3.48 -15.50
C LEU A 151 4.53 2.56 -16.46
N ILE A 152 4.78 1.34 -16.00
CA ILE A 152 5.22 0.20 -16.82
C ILE A 152 4.11 -0.83 -16.80
N ARG A 153 3.76 -1.34 -17.97
CA ARG A 153 2.92 -2.52 -18.11
C ARG A 153 3.80 -3.76 -18.19
N LEU A 154 3.42 -4.77 -17.44
CA LEU A 154 3.96 -6.12 -17.47
C LEU A 154 2.84 -7.05 -17.93
N ARG A 155 3.01 -7.69 -19.09
CA ARG A 155 2.06 -8.66 -19.62
C ARG A 155 2.71 -10.04 -19.64
N PRO A 156 2.34 -10.95 -18.72
CA PRO A 156 2.83 -12.33 -18.77
C PRO A 156 2.57 -12.97 -20.13
N THR A 157 3.58 -13.61 -20.71
CA THR A 157 3.48 -14.29 -22.02
C THR A 157 3.78 -15.79 -21.93
N ALA A 158 4.40 -16.25 -20.84
CA ALA A 158 4.66 -17.66 -20.62
C ALA A 158 3.45 -18.37 -19.98
N ASP A 159 3.10 -19.56 -20.48
CA ASP A 159 1.92 -20.33 -20.02
C ASP A 159 1.95 -20.68 -18.52
N TRP A 160 3.14 -20.77 -17.93
CA TRP A 160 3.32 -21.07 -16.50
C TRP A 160 3.28 -19.83 -15.61
N LEU A 161 3.34 -18.63 -16.18
CA LEU A 161 3.44 -17.37 -15.46
C LEU A 161 2.05 -16.73 -15.33
N SER A 162 1.40 -16.93 -14.19
CA SER A 162 0.16 -16.21 -13.89
C SER A 162 0.43 -14.76 -13.49
N ALA A 163 -0.54 -13.88 -13.79
CA ALA A 163 -0.49 -12.49 -13.38
C ALA A 163 -0.41 -12.35 -11.85
N ASP A 164 -1.20 -13.13 -11.11
CA ASP A 164 -1.19 -13.13 -9.65
C ASP A 164 0.17 -13.54 -9.07
N TYR A 165 0.79 -14.58 -9.63
CA TYR A 165 2.12 -15.00 -9.19
C TYR A 165 3.15 -13.90 -9.40
N LEU A 166 3.20 -13.33 -10.60
CA LEU A 166 4.12 -12.23 -10.90
C LEU A 166 3.84 -11.02 -10.00
N TYR A 167 2.57 -10.70 -9.77
CA TYR A 167 2.12 -9.61 -8.95
C TYR A 167 2.65 -9.69 -7.51
N TYR A 168 2.42 -10.83 -6.85
CA TYR A 168 2.86 -11.04 -5.48
C TYR A 168 4.37 -11.22 -5.38
N TYR A 169 5.00 -11.88 -6.36
CA TYR A 169 6.45 -12.03 -6.38
C TYR A 169 7.18 -10.68 -6.48
N LEU A 170 6.69 -9.76 -7.32
CA LEU A 170 7.22 -8.39 -7.42
C LEU A 170 7.06 -7.59 -6.11
N GLY A 171 6.15 -8.02 -5.23
CA GLY A 171 5.91 -7.45 -3.91
C GLY A 171 6.89 -7.83 -2.83
N THR A 172 7.60 -8.94 -3.03
CA THR A 172 8.52 -9.46 -2.02
C THR A 172 9.62 -8.45 -1.70
N HIS A 173 10.01 -8.40 -0.42
CA HIS A 173 11.02 -7.46 0.06
C HIS A 173 12.32 -7.53 -0.78
N SER A 174 12.81 -8.74 -1.07
CA SER A 174 14.02 -8.96 -1.85
C SER A 174 13.93 -8.38 -3.27
N VAL A 175 12.78 -8.49 -3.94
CA VAL A 175 12.57 -7.94 -5.28
C VAL A 175 12.45 -6.42 -5.22
N ARG A 176 11.66 -5.88 -4.29
CA ARG A 176 11.51 -4.43 -4.10
C ARG A 176 12.84 -3.76 -3.80
N ASP A 177 13.63 -4.34 -2.90
CA ASP A 177 14.95 -3.86 -2.52
C ASP A 177 15.97 -3.94 -3.68
N THR A 178 15.91 -5.02 -4.46
CA THR A 178 16.70 -5.14 -5.71
C THR A 178 16.33 -4.06 -6.72
N LEU A 179 15.03 -3.78 -6.90
CA LEU A 179 14.56 -2.72 -7.79
C LEU A 179 14.91 -1.33 -7.27
N ALA A 180 14.84 -1.11 -5.95
CA ALA A 180 15.22 0.14 -5.33
C ALA A 180 16.72 0.45 -5.53
N ARG A 181 17.60 -0.54 -5.35
CA ARG A 181 19.05 -0.42 -5.65
C ARG A 181 19.36 -0.16 -7.12
N ARG A 182 18.54 -0.70 -8.03
CA ARG A 182 18.70 -0.56 -9.49
C ARG A 182 17.94 0.63 -10.06
N SER A 183 17.32 1.46 -9.22
CA SER A 183 16.64 2.67 -9.66
C SER A 183 17.65 3.80 -9.85
N VAL A 184 17.48 4.56 -10.92
CA VAL A 184 18.43 5.61 -11.33
C VAL A 184 17.83 6.97 -11.00
N GLY A 185 18.65 7.90 -10.47
CA GLY A 185 18.27 9.28 -10.19
C GLY A 185 18.50 9.70 -8.74
N ALA A 186 19.15 10.87 -8.55
CA ALA A 186 19.51 11.40 -7.23
C ALA A 186 18.33 12.06 -6.50
N THR A 187 17.39 12.66 -7.23
CA THR A 187 16.27 13.45 -6.68
C THR A 187 14.92 12.75 -6.82
N VAL A 188 14.73 12.00 -7.90
CA VAL A 188 13.56 11.14 -8.13
C VAL A 188 14.09 9.82 -8.68
N ARG A 189 14.02 8.76 -7.87
CA ARG A 189 14.38 7.41 -8.32
C ARG A 189 13.36 6.95 -9.34
N ALA A 190 13.82 6.76 -10.58
CA ALA A 190 13.01 6.22 -11.66
C ALA A 190 13.43 4.79 -11.95
N LEU A 191 12.45 3.88 -11.96
CA LEU A 191 12.66 2.51 -12.35
C LEU A 191 12.75 2.42 -13.88
N SER A 192 13.84 1.82 -14.35
CA SER A 192 14.03 1.54 -15.78
C SER A 192 13.31 0.23 -16.16
N ALA A 193 12.76 0.16 -17.37
CA ALA A 193 12.20 -1.09 -17.87
C ALA A 193 13.26 -2.19 -18.04
N ASP A 194 14.52 -1.80 -18.29
CA ASP A 194 15.64 -2.74 -18.37
C ASP A 194 15.89 -3.41 -17.01
N SER A 195 15.80 -2.65 -15.91
CA SER A 195 15.93 -3.18 -14.54
C SER A 195 14.89 -4.25 -14.24
N LEU A 196 13.65 -4.07 -14.71
CA LEU A 196 12.57 -5.06 -14.59
C LEU A 196 12.82 -6.27 -15.50
N ARG A 197 13.23 -6.06 -16.76
CA ARG A 197 13.50 -7.16 -17.71
C ARG A 197 14.57 -8.12 -17.22
N ARG A 198 15.58 -7.60 -16.51
CA ARG A 198 16.68 -8.38 -15.90
C ARG A 198 16.34 -9.00 -14.54
N LEU A 199 15.10 -8.92 -14.07
CA LEU A 199 14.70 -9.67 -12.89
C LEU A 199 14.62 -11.14 -13.22
N THR A 200 15.27 -11.96 -12.40
CA THR A 200 15.17 -13.41 -12.46
C THR A 200 13.93 -13.85 -11.68
N ILE A 201 12.99 -14.47 -12.39
CA ILE A 201 11.75 -15.02 -11.82
C ILE A 201 11.92 -16.54 -11.70
N PRO A 202 11.85 -17.10 -10.48
CA PRO A 202 11.85 -18.55 -10.30
C PRO A 202 10.53 -19.13 -10.81
N ARG A 203 10.58 -20.33 -11.38
CA ARG A 203 9.35 -21.03 -11.73
C ARG A 203 8.63 -21.47 -10.44
N PRO A 204 7.31 -21.24 -10.31
CA PRO A 204 6.57 -21.64 -9.12
C PRO A 204 6.61 -23.18 -8.95
N PRO A 205 6.44 -23.69 -7.72
CA PRO A 205 6.24 -25.11 -7.47
C PRO A 205 4.99 -25.64 -8.18
N HIS A 206 4.82 -26.96 -8.23
CA HIS A 206 3.61 -27.61 -8.77
C HIS A 206 2.31 -27.08 -8.15
N ASN A 207 2.36 -26.60 -6.91
CA ASN A 207 1.24 -25.93 -6.25
C ASN A 207 1.41 -24.40 -6.29
N ALA A 208 1.28 -23.82 -7.49
CA ALA A 208 1.40 -22.37 -7.70
C ALA A 208 0.32 -21.59 -6.93
N ASP A 209 -0.89 -22.13 -6.84
CA ASP A 209 -2.03 -21.48 -6.18
C ASP A 209 -1.83 -21.35 -4.66
N ALA A 210 -1.30 -22.38 -4.00
CA ALA A 210 -0.95 -22.28 -2.58
C ALA A 210 0.15 -21.25 -2.32
N LEU A 211 1.14 -21.15 -3.21
CA LEU A 211 2.19 -20.14 -3.09
C LEU A 211 1.64 -18.73 -3.29
N ILE A 212 0.78 -18.53 -4.30
CA ILE A 212 0.09 -17.26 -4.53
C ILE A 212 -0.73 -16.87 -3.30
N THR A 213 -1.51 -17.80 -2.75
CA THR A 213 -2.32 -17.59 -1.54
C THR A 213 -1.44 -17.23 -0.34
N TYR A 214 -0.31 -17.91 -0.17
CA TYR A 214 0.65 -17.61 0.89
C TYR A 214 1.21 -16.20 0.76
N LEU A 215 1.68 -15.82 -0.43
CA LEU A 215 2.22 -14.48 -0.67
C LEU A 215 1.16 -13.39 -0.48
N ALA A 216 -0.07 -13.64 -0.96
CA ALA A 216 -1.20 -12.74 -0.76
C ALA A 216 -1.47 -12.50 0.74
N LYS A 217 -1.41 -13.57 1.53
CA LYS A 217 -1.64 -13.49 2.98
C LYS A 217 -0.50 -12.78 3.71
N CYS A 218 0.74 -12.88 3.22
CA CYS A 218 1.87 -12.10 3.72
C CYS A 218 1.70 -10.60 3.44
N ASP A 219 1.22 -10.24 2.24
CA ASP A 219 0.93 -8.84 1.89
C ASP A 219 -0.20 -8.29 2.80
N GLU A 220 -1.27 -9.06 3.01
CA GLU A 220 -2.37 -8.68 3.93
C GLU A 220 -1.88 -8.45 5.36
N VAL A 221 -1.04 -9.34 5.90
CA VAL A 221 -0.44 -9.18 7.24
C VAL A 221 0.39 -7.89 7.32
N SER A 222 1.13 -7.58 6.26
CA SER A 222 1.96 -6.38 6.19
C SER A 222 1.11 -5.11 6.18
N GLU A 223 0.03 -5.11 5.41
CA GLU A 223 -0.94 -4.01 5.34
C GLU A 223 -1.63 -3.78 6.68
N ILE A 224 -2.14 -4.85 7.31
CA ILE A 224 -2.80 -4.77 8.62
C ILE A 224 -1.82 -4.22 9.67
N SER A 225 -0.58 -4.70 9.67
CA SER A 225 0.45 -4.24 10.62
C SER A 225 0.76 -2.75 10.44
N GLN A 226 0.85 -2.27 9.20
CA GLN A 226 1.03 -0.84 8.91
C GLN A 226 -0.16 -0.02 9.40
N ARG A 227 -1.39 -0.49 9.12
CA ARG A 227 -2.62 0.19 9.53
C ARG A 227 -2.75 0.29 11.04
N ILE A 228 -2.43 -0.77 11.77
CA ILE A 228 -2.39 -0.76 13.24
C ILE A 228 -1.40 0.31 13.73
N GLY A 229 -0.21 0.40 13.15
CA GLY A 229 0.78 1.42 13.50
C GLY A 229 0.29 2.87 13.28
N GLU A 230 -0.41 3.12 12.18
CA GLU A 230 -1.06 4.42 11.90
C GLU A 230 -2.13 4.75 12.94
N LEU A 231 -3.02 3.80 13.27
CA LEU A 231 -4.09 4.00 14.24
C LEU A 231 -3.55 4.27 15.65
N VAL A 232 -2.54 3.52 16.09
CA VAL A 232 -1.88 3.73 17.38
C VAL A 232 -1.25 5.12 17.46
N THR A 233 -0.64 5.59 16.37
CA THR A 233 -0.06 6.94 16.29
C THR A 233 -1.15 7.99 16.39
N ARG A 234 -2.25 7.83 15.64
CA ARG A 234 -3.39 8.75 15.67
C ARG A 234 -4.07 8.81 17.05
N LEU A 235 -4.21 7.67 17.72
CA LEU A 235 -4.70 7.59 19.09
C LEU A 235 -3.78 8.32 20.07
N ARG A 236 -2.46 8.12 19.94
CA ARG A 236 -1.46 8.84 20.76
C ARG A 236 -1.60 10.35 20.58
N ASP A 237 -1.66 10.83 19.34
CA ASP A 237 -1.74 12.26 19.03
C ASP A 237 -3.03 12.86 19.58
N LEU A 238 -4.17 12.18 19.37
CA LEU A 238 -5.47 12.59 19.90
C LEU A 238 -5.46 12.67 21.44
N LEU A 239 -4.84 11.71 22.13
CA LEU A 239 -4.71 11.74 23.59
C LEU A 239 -3.72 12.81 24.07
N ALA A 240 -2.62 13.06 23.35
CA ALA A 240 -1.65 14.09 23.67
C ALA A 240 -2.27 15.50 23.56
N ASP A 241 -3.01 15.77 22.48
CA ASP A 241 -3.71 17.04 22.26
C ASP A 241 -4.74 17.32 23.37
N HIS A 242 -5.38 16.28 23.90
CA HIS A 242 -6.40 16.41 24.94
C HIS A 242 -5.84 16.43 26.37
N SER A 243 -4.68 15.79 26.59
CA SER A 243 -4.01 15.81 27.90
C SER A 243 -3.42 17.18 28.24
N ILE A 244 -3.13 18.02 27.23
CA ILE A 244 -2.65 19.41 27.42
C ILE A 244 -3.79 20.36 27.84
N VAL A 245 -5.06 20.02 27.57
CA VAL A 245 -6.22 20.87 27.88
C VAL A 245 -6.74 20.67 29.32
N GLY A 246 -6.16 19.73 30.07
CA GLY A 246 -6.65 19.31 31.39
C GLY A 246 -5.69 19.47 32.57
N ALA A 247 -5.24 20.70 32.92
CA ALA A 247 -5.05 21.23 34.31
C ALA A 247 -4.04 22.40 34.39
N PRO A 248 -4.10 23.33 35.38
CA PRO A 248 -5.05 23.43 36.51
C PRO A 248 -5.86 24.75 36.55
N ARG A 249 -6.98 24.74 37.29
CA ARG A 249 -7.77 25.94 37.62
C ARG A 249 -6.94 26.89 38.51
N PRO A 250 -6.87 28.21 38.24
CA PRO A 250 -6.36 29.17 39.20
C PRO A 250 -7.49 29.51 40.19
N GLY A 251 -7.31 29.15 41.47
CA GLY A 251 -8.23 29.60 42.52
C GLY A 251 -8.55 28.56 43.58
N THR A 252 -7.55 28.14 44.33
CA THR A 252 -7.77 27.78 45.74
C THR A 252 -6.61 28.39 46.52
N SER A 253 -6.84 29.61 46.98
CA SER A 253 -6.05 30.27 48.01
C SER A 253 -6.10 29.40 49.27
N VAL A 254 -5.04 28.65 49.53
CA VAL A 254 -4.81 28.06 50.85
C VAL A 254 -4.33 29.19 51.74
N VAL A 255 -5.21 29.62 52.64
CA VAL A 255 -4.89 30.52 53.74
C VAL A 255 -3.81 29.84 54.60
N SER A 256 -2.63 30.45 54.63
CA SER A 256 -1.55 30.09 55.52
C SER A 256 -1.89 30.57 56.94
N GLU A 257 -2.29 29.65 57.82
CA GLU A 257 -2.27 29.91 59.27
C GLU A 257 -0.86 29.63 59.84
N PRO A 258 -0.32 30.49 60.72
CA PRO A 258 1.01 30.32 61.30
C PRO A 258 0.99 29.33 62.48
N PHE A 259 1.97 28.42 62.49
CA PHE A 259 2.29 27.53 63.61
C PHE A 259 2.66 28.31 64.88
N PRO A 260 2.16 27.94 66.08
CA PRO A 260 2.62 28.54 67.32
C PRO A 260 3.98 27.97 67.74
N ALA A 261 4.89 28.87 68.11
CA ALA A 261 6.18 28.56 68.70
C ALA A 261 6.00 28.14 70.17
N THR A 262 6.36 26.90 70.51
CA THR A 262 6.62 26.52 71.90
C THR A 262 8.12 26.55 72.16
N ALA A 263 8.47 27.41 73.11
CA ALA A 263 9.80 27.58 73.66
C ALA A 263 10.15 26.49 74.70
N SER A 264 11.46 26.27 74.81
CA SER A 264 12.21 26.14 76.06
C SER A 264 12.24 24.81 76.84
N ASN A 265 13.47 24.28 76.87
CA ASN A 265 14.29 23.94 78.05
C ASN A 265 14.34 22.53 78.66
N ALA A 266 15.63 22.12 78.77
CA ALA A 266 16.32 21.41 79.85
C ALA A 266 16.03 19.92 80.08
N VAL A 267 17.07 19.07 79.92
CA VAL A 267 18.01 18.67 81.00
C VAL A 267 19.40 18.47 80.41
#